data_AF-A0A5J6N5C9-F1
#
_entry.id   AF-A0A5J6N5C9-F1
#
_cell.length_a   1.000
_cell.length_b   1.000
_cell.length_c   1.000
_cell.angle_alpha   90.00
_cell.angle_beta   90.00
_cell.angle_gamma   90.00
#
_symmetry.space_group_name_H-M   'P 1'
#
loop_
_entity.id
_entity.type
_entity.pdbx_description
1 polymer ?
#
loop_
_entity_poly.entity_id
_entity_poly.type
_entity_poly.pdbx_seq_one_letter_code
_entity_poly.pdbx_strand_id
1 'polypeptide(L)'
;MREESTIYAPATAPGRSGLAVVRLSGPDAGHALRLLTGREAPPPRKIVRRSINDPITGESLDQGMVAWFPAPGSFTGEAVAELYLHGGRAVLAAVLAALAKLPNLKLAEPGEFTRRAFLNGRLDLTEVEGLADLVAAETEAQRRQAIRQLEGALGALYGGWSESLTAALARLEAAIDFPDEDLPADLIVSVAEQVAPVASAIAQHLADGHRGERLREGLSVAILGPPNAGKSSLFNALSQREAAIVSPHEGTTRDVLEVALDLRGYPVLLADTAGLRRTRNEIEAEGVRRAERRAEGADLRVFVLDAERAWEQLPSLLNLKKDRDLVLVNKIDLLAGRPLPDLGLPFLPVSVRSGTGLNDLVERIAEIAAQTMDSLGSPALTRARHRAALEEAAAALGRSVTARDPELLAEDLRLAVRALGRITGRVDVEDLLERIFLEFCIGK
;
A
#
# COMPACT_ATOMS: atom_id res chain seq x y z
N MET A 1 -18.35 19.02 -6.50
CA MET A 1 -19.82 18.81 -6.66
C MET A 1 -20.34 18.18 -5.38
N ARG A 2 -21.37 18.72 -4.74
CA ARG A 2 -22.03 18.03 -3.62
C ARG A 2 -22.90 16.94 -4.21
N GLU A 3 -22.58 15.68 -3.97
CA GLU A 3 -23.45 14.57 -4.33
C GLU A 3 -24.72 14.67 -3.45
N GLU A 4 -25.89 14.75 -4.09
CA GLU A 4 -27.15 15.01 -3.38
C GLU A 4 -27.71 13.76 -2.68
N SER A 5 -27.24 12.55 -3.02
CA SER A 5 -27.74 11.31 -2.45
C SER A 5 -26.98 10.90 -1.18
N THR A 6 -27.72 10.31 -0.23
CA THR A 6 -27.16 9.68 0.96
C THR A 6 -26.75 8.25 0.65
N ILE A 7 -25.51 7.89 0.96
CA ILE A 7 -25.00 6.53 0.77
C ILE A 7 -25.09 5.72 2.05
N TYR A 8 -25.27 4.41 1.93
CA TYR A 8 -25.17 3.50 3.06
C TYR A 8 -24.48 2.20 2.69
N ALA A 9 -23.75 1.59 3.63
CA ALA A 9 -23.18 0.25 3.48
C ALA A 9 -22.74 -0.34 4.83
N PRO A 10 -22.57 -1.67 4.91
CA PRO A 10 -21.85 -2.31 6.01
C PRO A 10 -20.40 -1.81 6.07
N ALA A 11 -19.93 -1.36 7.22
CA ALA A 11 -18.55 -0.90 7.45
C ALA A 11 -17.66 -1.96 8.14
N THR A 12 -18.21 -3.14 8.43
CA THR A 12 -17.51 -4.29 9.03
C THR A 12 -17.41 -5.44 8.04
N ALA A 13 -16.37 -6.27 8.18
CA ALA A 13 -16.16 -7.45 7.34
C ALA A 13 -17.40 -8.38 7.32
N PRO A 14 -17.71 -9.00 6.17
CA PRO A 14 -18.83 -9.92 6.06
C PRO A 14 -18.56 -11.19 6.88
N GLY A 15 -19.58 -11.68 7.58
CA GLY A 15 -19.44 -12.87 8.41
C GLY A 15 -20.39 -12.86 9.58
N ARG A 16 -20.28 -13.89 10.43
CA ARG A 16 -20.96 -13.92 11.73
C ARG A 16 -20.04 -13.25 12.75
N SER A 17 -20.54 -12.23 13.43
CA SER A 17 -19.81 -11.50 14.47
C SER A 17 -20.74 -11.11 15.62
N GLY A 18 -20.15 -10.69 16.75
CA GLY A 18 -20.94 -10.13 17.86
C GLY A 18 -21.54 -8.76 17.52
N LEU A 19 -20.92 -8.03 16.58
CA LEU A 19 -21.29 -6.68 16.19
C LEU A 19 -21.05 -6.47 14.69
N ALA A 20 -21.98 -5.80 14.02
CA ALA A 20 -21.80 -5.28 12.67
C ALA A 20 -22.17 -3.79 12.63
N VAL A 21 -21.47 -3.02 11.81
CA VAL A 21 -21.73 -1.58 11.68
C VAL A 21 -22.30 -1.30 10.30
N VAL A 22 -23.43 -0.59 10.22
CA VAL A 22 -23.94 0.01 8.97
C VAL A 22 -23.74 1.51 9.07
N ARG A 23 -23.02 2.08 8.11
CA ARG A 23 -22.72 3.51 8.05
C ARG A 23 -23.59 4.16 6.98
N LEU A 24 -24.10 5.36 7.28
CA LEU A 24 -24.79 6.25 6.35
C LEU A 24 -24.03 7.57 6.25
N SER A 25 -23.89 8.14 5.05
CA SER A 25 -23.26 9.46 4.82
C SER A 25 -24.04 10.26 3.78
N GLY A 26 -24.38 11.51 4.11
CA GLY A 26 -25.06 12.43 3.20
C GLY A 26 -26.16 13.25 3.87
N PRO A 27 -26.87 14.09 3.10
CA PRO A 27 -27.83 15.05 3.63
C PRO A 27 -29.01 14.41 4.40
N ASP A 28 -29.44 13.21 4.00
CA ASP A 28 -30.58 12.50 4.58
C ASP A 28 -30.18 11.47 5.65
N ALA A 29 -28.89 11.36 6.01
CA ALA A 29 -28.43 10.40 7.02
C ALA A 29 -29.14 10.57 8.37
N GLY A 30 -29.38 11.82 8.79
CA GLY A 30 -30.11 12.12 10.02
C GLY A 30 -31.60 11.81 9.93
N HIS A 31 -32.20 12.05 8.76
CA HIS A 31 -33.60 11.73 8.50
C HIS A 31 -33.83 10.21 8.51
N ALA A 32 -32.98 9.45 7.82
CA ALA A 32 -33.02 7.99 7.82
C ALA A 32 -32.85 7.41 9.23
N LEU A 33 -31.92 7.94 10.03
CA LEU A 33 -31.75 7.55 11.44
C LEU A 33 -33.02 7.79 12.26
N ARG A 34 -33.69 8.93 12.05
CA ARG A 34 -34.95 9.25 12.73
C ARG A 34 -36.06 8.27 12.35
N LEU A 35 -36.21 7.94 11.07
CA LEU A 35 -37.22 7.00 10.59
C LEU A 35 -37.00 5.59 11.14
N LEU A 36 -35.76 5.10 11.15
CA LEU A 36 -35.43 3.77 11.68
C LEU A 36 -35.62 3.65 13.20
N THR A 37 -35.38 4.72 13.95
CA THR A 37 -35.40 4.67 15.43
C THR A 37 -36.66 5.26 16.06
N GLY A 38 -37.49 5.95 15.28
CA GLY A 38 -38.65 6.71 15.75
C GLY A 38 -38.29 7.87 16.70
N ARG A 39 -37.03 8.30 16.74
CA ARG A 39 -36.52 9.32 17.68
C ARG A 39 -35.54 10.26 17.00
N GLU A 40 -35.39 11.46 17.55
CA GLU A 40 -34.36 12.40 17.12
C GLU A 40 -32.95 11.81 17.25
N ALA A 41 -32.06 12.31 16.39
CA ALA A 41 -30.65 11.94 16.41
C ALA A 41 -30.06 12.18 17.80
N PRO A 42 -29.19 11.27 18.31
CA PRO A 42 -28.54 11.48 19.59
C PRO A 42 -27.63 12.71 19.56
N PRO A 43 -27.21 13.22 20.75
CA PRO A 43 -26.18 14.23 20.81
C PRO A 43 -24.94 13.80 20.01
N PRO A 44 -24.29 14.73 19.28
CA PRO A 44 -23.12 14.43 18.46
C PRO A 44 -22.07 13.60 19.22
N ARG A 45 -21.55 12.55 18.58
CA ARG A 45 -20.49 11.66 19.11
C ARG A 45 -20.86 10.96 20.42
N LYS A 46 -22.15 10.78 20.70
CA LYS A 46 -22.64 9.91 21.79
C LYS A 46 -23.33 8.69 21.21
N ILE A 47 -22.96 7.52 21.74
CA ILE A 47 -23.60 6.24 21.42
C ILE A 47 -24.79 6.04 22.35
N VAL A 48 -25.97 5.76 21.79
CA VAL A 48 -27.19 5.47 22.57
C VAL A 48 -27.86 4.20 22.07
N ARG A 49 -28.51 3.45 22.97
CA ARG A 49 -29.30 2.27 22.61
C ARG A 49 -30.64 2.67 21.98
N ARG A 50 -31.03 2.04 20.88
CA ARG A 50 -32.32 2.25 20.17
C ARG A 50 -32.87 0.94 19.62
N SER A 51 -34.19 0.86 19.58
CA SER A 51 -34.89 -0.08 18.68
C SER A 51 -34.67 0.39 17.25
N ILE A 52 -34.34 -0.52 16.36
CA ILE A 52 -34.16 -0.26 14.93
C ILE A 52 -35.27 -1.01 14.23
N ASN A 53 -36.16 -0.27 13.57
CA ASN A 53 -37.40 -0.77 13.04
C ASN A 53 -37.48 -0.49 11.54
N ASP A 54 -38.25 -1.31 10.82
CA ASP A 54 -38.59 -1.02 9.43
C ASP A 54 -39.43 0.27 9.38
N PRO A 55 -39.05 1.27 8.57
CA PRO A 55 -39.69 2.59 8.57
C PRO A 55 -41.10 2.56 7.95
N ILE A 56 -41.46 1.48 7.24
CA ILE A 56 -42.77 1.31 6.61
C ILE A 56 -43.66 0.39 7.44
N THR A 57 -43.16 -0.80 7.81
CA THR A 57 -43.97 -1.81 8.50
C THR A 57 -43.98 -1.63 10.02
N GLY A 58 -43.00 -0.91 10.59
CA GLY A 58 -42.81 -0.78 12.03
C GLY A 58 -42.26 -2.04 12.71
N GLU A 59 -41.93 -3.10 11.95
CA GLU A 59 -41.35 -4.34 12.48
C GLU A 59 -39.99 -4.07 13.14
N SER A 60 -39.76 -4.64 14.32
CA SER A 60 -38.47 -4.53 15.01
C SER A 60 -37.43 -5.38 14.29
N LEU A 61 -36.44 -4.73 13.67
CA LEU A 61 -35.34 -5.38 12.95
C LEU A 61 -34.19 -5.76 13.90
N ASP A 62 -33.88 -4.90 14.86
CA ASP A 62 -32.84 -5.14 15.87
C ASP A 62 -32.99 -4.23 17.11
N GLN A 63 -32.29 -4.58 18.19
CA GLN A 63 -32.00 -3.71 19.33
C GLN A 63 -30.50 -3.38 19.32
N GLY A 64 -30.15 -2.26 18.69
CA GLY A 64 -28.76 -1.86 18.49
C GLY A 64 -28.38 -0.59 19.25
N MET A 65 -27.19 -0.09 18.92
CA MET A 65 -26.76 1.25 19.30
C MET A 65 -26.66 2.13 18.07
N VAL A 66 -26.79 3.44 18.25
CA VAL A 66 -26.65 4.41 17.16
C VAL A 66 -25.74 5.55 17.57
N ALA A 67 -24.98 6.07 16.60
CA ALA A 67 -24.18 7.28 16.75
C ALA A 67 -24.49 8.29 15.64
N TRP A 68 -24.29 9.57 15.96
CA TRP A 68 -24.49 10.69 15.06
C TRP A 68 -23.26 11.57 14.98
N PHE A 69 -22.84 11.90 13.77
CA PHE A 69 -21.70 12.75 13.46
C PHE A 69 -22.16 13.87 12.51
N PRO A 70 -22.44 15.08 13.02
CA PRO A 70 -22.86 16.19 12.17
C PRO A 70 -21.69 16.68 11.28
N ALA A 71 -22.02 17.18 10.10
CA ALA A 71 -21.06 17.89 9.24
C ALA A 71 -20.52 19.15 9.95
N PRO A 72 -19.27 19.58 9.69
CA PRO A 72 -18.24 18.89 8.91
C PRO A 72 -17.42 17.87 9.73
N GLY A 73 -17.78 17.63 10.99
CA GLY A 73 -16.98 16.89 11.97
C GLY A 73 -17.07 15.37 11.89
N SER A 74 -17.13 14.81 10.68
CA SER A 74 -17.26 13.38 10.38
C SER A 74 -16.12 12.86 9.49
N PHE A 75 -16.10 11.56 9.20
CA PHE A 75 -15.13 10.94 8.29
C PHE A 75 -15.22 11.50 6.87
N THR A 76 -16.42 11.54 6.30
CA THR A 76 -16.66 12.03 4.94
C THR A 76 -16.72 13.56 4.86
N GLY A 77 -16.82 14.26 5.99
CA GLY A 77 -17.12 15.70 6.04
C GLY A 77 -18.62 16.02 5.88
N GLU A 78 -19.45 15.01 5.64
CA GLU A 78 -20.91 15.12 5.56
C GLU A 78 -21.58 14.79 6.90
N ALA A 79 -22.90 14.86 6.95
CA ALA A 79 -23.66 14.25 8.04
C ALA A 79 -23.54 12.72 7.95
N VAL A 80 -23.16 12.08 9.06
CA VAL A 80 -22.96 10.63 9.15
C VAL A 80 -23.74 10.03 10.32
N ALA A 81 -24.42 8.92 10.06
CA ALA A 81 -25.04 8.08 11.09
C ALA A 81 -24.42 6.69 11.07
N GLU A 82 -24.21 6.10 12.24
CA GLU A 82 -23.74 4.70 12.35
C GLU A 82 -24.73 3.89 13.18
N LEU A 83 -25.09 2.71 12.65
CA LEU A 83 -25.92 1.72 13.30
C LEU A 83 -25.03 0.55 13.73
N TYR A 84 -24.94 0.30 15.04
CA TYR A 84 -24.20 -0.80 15.65
C TYR A 84 -25.20 -1.92 15.96
N LEU A 85 -25.23 -2.91 15.08
CA LEU A 85 -26.19 -4.02 15.03
C LEU A 85 -25.58 -5.31 15.55
N HIS A 86 -26.42 -6.28 15.90
CA HIS A 86 -25.96 -7.65 16.05
C HIS A 86 -25.46 -8.20 14.71
N GLY A 87 -24.30 -8.87 14.70
CA GLY A 87 -23.61 -9.34 13.50
C GLY A 87 -24.21 -10.58 12.82
N GLY A 88 -25.54 -10.66 12.78
CA GLY A 88 -26.28 -11.70 12.07
C GLY A 88 -26.54 -11.30 10.62
N ARG A 89 -26.30 -12.23 9.67
CA ARG A 89 -26.55 -12.00 8.23
C ARG A 89 -27.99 -11.55 7.93
N ALA A 90 -28.97 -12.15 8.61
CA ALA A 90 -30.38 -11.80 8.45
C ALA A 90 -30.70 -10.38 8.94
N VAL A 91 -30.10 -9.97 10.07
CA VAL A 91 -30.26 -8.62 10.64
C VAL A 91 -29.72 -7.57 9.68
N LEU A 92 -28.49 -7.77 9.19
CA LEU A 92 -27.88 -6.88 8.19
C LEU A 92 -28.73 -6.79 6.92
N ALA A 93 -29.15 -7.93 6.37
CA ALA A 93 -29.98 -7.94 5.16
C ALA A 93 -31.31 -7.18 5.36
N ALA A 94 -31.97 -7.36 6.51
CA ALA A 94 -33.22 -6.69 6.82
C ALA A 94 -33.04 -5.18 6.98
N VAL A 95 -31.99 -4.72 7.67
CA VAL A 95 -31.70 -3.28 7.84
C VAL A 95 -31.32 -2.64 6.51
N LEU A 96 -30.50 -3.29 5.68
CA LEU A 96 -30.15 -2.79 4.34
C LEU A 96 -31.39 -2.71 3.43
N ALA A 97 -32.29 -3.68 3.49
CA ALA A 97 -33.54 -3.67 2.76
C ALA A 97 -34.49 -2.56 3.26
N ALA A 98 -34.50 -2.26 4.56
CA ALA A 98 -35.26 -1.16 5.12
C ALA A 98 -34.72 0.21 4.67
N LEU A 99 -33.40 0.38 4.63
CA LEU A 99 -32.73 1.58 4.12
C LEU A 99 -32.99 1.80 2.62
N ALA A 100 -33.01 0.72 1.83
CA ALA A 100 -33.28 0.77 0.39
C ALA A 100 -34.68 1.30 0.03
N LYS A 101 -35.62 1.27 0.98
CA LYS A 101 -36.99 1.78 0.79
C LYS A 101 -37.09 3.30 0.98
N LEU A 102 -36.07 3.94 1.56
CA LEU A 102 -36.08 5.37 1.82
C LEU A 102 -35.67 6.16 0.57
N PRO A 103 -36.32 7.31 0.29
CA PRO A 103 -35.96 8.15 -0.84
C PRO A 103 -34.55 8.72 -0.66
N ASN A 104 -33.86 8.98 -1.79
CA ASN A 104 -32.51 9.58 -1.84
C ASN A 104 -31.40 8.79 -1.13
N LEU A 105 -31.66 7.54 -0.74
CA LEU A 105 -30.65 6.63 -0.24
C LEU A 105 -30.21 5.66 -1.35
N LYS A 106 -28.90 5.44 -1.48
CA LYS A 106 -28.33 4.42 -2.36
C LYS A 106 -27.29 3.59 -1.60
N LEU A 107 -27.11 2.35 -2.05
CA LEU A 107 -25.99 1.54 -1.56
C LEU A 107 -24.68 2.18 -2.02
N ALA A 108 -23.69 2.25 -1.14
CA ALA A 108 -22.39 2.82 -1.46
C ALA A 108 -21.62 1.94 -2.46
N GLU A 109 -20.92 2.58 -3.39
CA GLU A 109 -19.91 1.95 -4.25
C GLU A 109 -18.61 1.67 -3.46
N PRO A 110 -17.74 0.78 -3.95
CA PRO A 110 -16.41 0.57 -3.37
C PRO A 110 -15.63 1.88 -3.23
N GLY A 111 -15.14 2.18 -2.02
CA GLY A 111 -14.36 3.39 -1.75
C GLY A 111 -15.16 4.69 -1.70
N GLU A 112 -16.49 4.67 -1.85
CA GLU A 112 -17.29 5.90 -2.00
C GLU A 112 -17.24 6.80 -0.75
N PHE A 113 -17.15 6.23 0.47
CA PHE A 113 -17.02 7.05 1.68
C PHE A 113 -15.68 7.79 1.70
N THR A 114 -14.58 7.10 1.37
CA THR A 114 -13.23 7.69 1.32
C THR A 114 -13.12 8.68 0.16
N ARG A 115 -13.76 8.41 -0.99
CA ARG A 115 -13.88 9.36 -2.11
C ARG A 115 -14.56 10.65 -1.67
N ARG A 116 -15.68 10.55 -0.93
CA ARG A 116 -16.35 11.73 -0.37
C ARG A 116 -15.50 12.46 0.67
N ALA A 117 -14.76 11.75 1.51
CA ALA A 117 -13.80 12.35 2.44
C ALA A 117 -12.74 13.18 1.68
N PHE A 118 -12.18 12.64 0.60
CA PHE A 118 -11.23 13.34 -0.28
C PHE A 118 -11.86 14.58 -0.93
N LEU A 119 -13.02 14.44 -1.56
CA LEU A 119 -13.71 15.55 -2.24
C LEU A 119 -14.12 16.69 -1.27
N ASN A 120 -14.35 16.36 0.00
CA ASN A 120 -14.66 17.34 1.05
C ASN A 120 -13.41 17.85 1.80
N GLY A 121 -12.20 17.54 1.30
CA GLY A 121 -10.93 18.01 1.87
C GLY A 121 -10.64 17.48 3.28
N ARG A 122 -11.22 16.33 3.64
CA ARG A 122 -10.94 15.63 4.91
C ARG A 122 -9.65 14.82 4.84
N LEU A 123 -9.30 14.36 3.64
CA LEU A 123 -8.10 13.59 3.33
C LEU A 123 -7.53 14.11 2.00
N ASP A 124 -6.21 14.14 1.87
CA ASP A 124 -5.52 14.24 0.59
C ASP A 124 -5.31 12.84 -0.04
N LEU A 125 -4.85 12.80 -1.30
CA LEU A 125 -4.72 11.52 -2.01
C LEU A 125 -3.65 10.59 -1.39
N THR A 126 -2.62 11.14 -0.75
CA THR A 126 -1.60 10.34 -0.05
C THR A 126 -2.16 9.73 1.23
N GLU A 127 -3.01 10.46 1.96
CA GLU A 127 -3.69 9.97 3.17
C GLU A 127 -4.73 8.90 2.82
N VAL A 128 -5.45 9.06 1.71
CA VAL A 128 -6.36 8.03 1.15
C VAL A 128 -5.58 6.73 0.91
N GLU A 129 -4.45 6.79 0.23
CA GLU A 129 -3.61 5.61 -0.01
C GLU A 129 -3.05 5.02 1.28
N GLY A 130 -2.66 5.86 2.24
CA GLY A 130 -2.25 5.42 3.58
C GLY A 130 -3.36 4.68 4.32
N LEU A 131 -4.62 5.10 4.16
CA LEU A 131 -5.77 4.39 4.71
C LEU A 131 -5.95 3.02 4.05
N ALA A 132 -5.82 2.91 2.72
CA ALA A 132 -5.86 1.62 2.03
C ALA A 132 -4.77 0.69 2.54
N ASP A 133 -3.53 1.19 2.60
CA ASP A 133 -2.37 0.42 3.03
C ASP A 133 -2.50 -0.01 4.49
N LEU A 134 -3.11 0.80 5.37
CA LEU A 134 -3.35 0.44 6.77
C LEU A 134 -4.34 -0.72 6.91
N VAL A 135 -5.33 -0.78 6.03
CA VAL A 135 -6.35 -1.83 6.03
C VAL A 135 -5.80 -3.13 5.45
N ALA A 136 -4.89 -3.02 4.47
CA ALA A 136 -4.24 -4.15 3.83
C ALA A 136 -2.97 -4.64 4.57
N ALA A 137 -2.46 -3.89 5.55
CA ALA A 137 -1.23 -4.23 6.26
C ALA A 137 -1.32 -5.60 6.95
N GLU A 138 -0.37 -6.48 6.63
CA GLU A 138 -0.25 -7.82 7.22
C GLU A 138 0.88 -7.89 8.26
N THR A 139 1.78 -6.90 8.26
CA THR A 139 2.94 -6.85 9.14
C THR A 139 3.01 -5.55 9.94
N GLU A 140 3.72 -5.57 11.07
CA GLU A 140 3.87 -4.40 11.94
C GLU A 140 4.59 -3.24 11.25
N ALA A 141 5.57 -3.52 10.39
CA ALA A 141 6.28 -2.48 9.64
C ALA A 141 5.37 -1.80 8.59
N GLN A 142 4.54 -2.57 7.87
CA GLN A 142 3.50 -2.02 6.98
C GLN A 142 2.52 -1.13 7.74
N ARG A 143 2.01 -1.61 8.89
CA ARG A 143 1.07 -0.84 9.73
C ARG A 143 1.66 0.49 10.17
N ARG A 144 2.90 0.51 10.65
CA ARG A 144 3.59 1.76 11.07
C ARG A 144 3.78 2.72 9.90
N GLN A 145 4.18 2.21 8.74
CA GLN A 145 4.35 3.02 7.55
C GLN A 145 3.03 3.65 7.09
N ALA A 146 1.96 2.85 7.04
CA ALA A 146 0.63 3.30 6.65
C ALA A 146 0.06 4.36 7.60
N ILE A 147 0.27 4.22 8.92
CA ILE A 147 -0.14 5.25 9.89
C ILE A 147 0.59 6.57 9.64
N ARG A 148 1.91 6.57 9.44
CA ARG A 148 2.66 7.80 9.18
C ARG A 148 2.17 8.50 7.90
N GLN A 149 1.82 7.73 6.88
CA GLN A 149 1.26 8.26 5.65
C GLN A 149 -0.16 8.83 5.88
N LEU A 150 -1.01 8.13 6.64
CA LEU A 150 -2.34 8.59 7.02
C LEU A 150 -2.33 9.84 7.91
N GLU A 151 -1.29 10.01 8.73
CA GLU A 151 -1.05 11.23 9.52
C GLU A 151 -0.55 12.42 8.68
N GLY A 152 -0.45 12.25 7.35
CA GLY A 152 -0.15 13.33 6.41
C GLY A 152 1.34 13.63 6.24
N ALA A 153 2.25 12.74 6.65
CA ALA A 153 3.68 13.01 6.59
C ALA A 153 4.20 13.23 5.15
N LEU A 154 3.66 12.51 4.17
CA LEU A 154 3.97 12.72 2.74
C LEU A 154 3.30 13.98 2.20
N GLY A 155 2.02 14.20 2.53
CA GLY A 155 1.30 15.41 2.16
C GLY A 155 1.99 16.69 2.63
N ALA A 156 2.48 16.71 3.88
CA ALA A 156 3.23 17.83 4.44
C ALA A 156 4.57 18.05 3.74
N LEU A 157 5.32 16.98 3.45
CA LEU A 157 6.61 17.06 2.75
C LEU A 157 6.44 17.65 1.34
N TYR A 158 5.51 17.10 0.56
CA TYR A 158 5.26 17.54 -0.81
C TYR A 158 4.59 18.90 -0.87
N GLY A 159 3.74 19.21 0.11
CA GLY A 159 3.16 20.53 0.32
C GLY A 159 4.24 21.60 0.50
N GLY A 160 5.22 21.36 1.38
CA GLY A 160 6.33 22.29 1.62
C GLY A 160 7.19 22.54 0.37
N TRP A 161 7.45 21.50 -0.43
CA TRP A 161 8.12 21.66 -1.72
C TRP A 161 7.27 22.46 -2.71
N SER A 162 5.99 22.11 -2.84
CA SER A 162 5.06 22.82 -3.72
C SER A 162 4.93 24.29 -3.35
N GLU A 163 4.83 24.64 -2.07
CA GLU A 163 4.75 26.02 -1.59
C GLU A 163 6.03 26.80 -1.92
N SER A 164 7.20 26.18 -1.72
CA SER A 164 8.48 26.80 -2.04
C SER A 164 8.61 27.11 -3.53
N LEU A 165 8.23 26.16 -4.39
CA LEU A 165 8.27 26.33 -5.85
C LEU A 165 7.20 27.31 -6.35
N THR A 166 5.99 27.30 -5.78
CA THR A 166 4.95 28.29 -6.11
C THR A 166 5.37 29.70 -5.73
N ALA A 167 6.02 29.89 -4.58
CA ALA A 167 6.54 31.19 -4.18
C ALA A 167 7.68 31.69 -5.10
N ALA A 168 8.49 30.77 -5.63
CA ALA A 168 9.50 31.07 -6.64
C ALA A 168 8.85 31.48 -7.97
N LEU A 169 7.86 30.70 -8.42
CA LEU A 169 7.10 30.95 -9.65
C LEU A 169 6.37 32.30 -9.60
N ALA A 170 5.72 32.64 -8.49
CA ALA A 170 5.00 33.91 -8.34
C ALA A 170 5.91 35.14 -8.51
N ARG A 171 7.19 35.04 -8.09
CA ARG A 171 8.17 36.11 -8.33
C ARG A 171 8.57 36.26 -9.79
N LEU A 172 8.65 35.16 -10.53
CA LEU A 172 8.91 35.19 -11.97
C LEU A 172 7.71 35.73 -12.74
N GLU A 173 6.49 35.27 -12.41
CA GLU A 173 5.27 35.72 -13.08
C GLU A 173 5.05 37.23 -12.88
N ALA A 174 5.25 37.74 -11.66
CA ALA A 174 5.20 39.18 -11.40
C ALA A 174 6.22 39.99 -12.22
N ALA A 175 7.35 39.39 -12.58
CA ALA A 175 8.38 40.00 -13.40
C ALA A 175 8.06 39.94 -14.91
N ILE A 176 7.42 38.86 -15.36
CA ILE A 176 7.03 38.65 -16.77
C ILE A 176 5.82 39.52 -17.13
N ASP A 177 4.85 39.66 -16.21
CA ASP A 177 3.61 40.40 -16.46
C ASP A 177 3.80 41.93 -16.57
N PHE A 178 4.93 42.46 -16.09
CA PHE A 178 5.26 43.89 -16.12
C PHE A 178 6.63 44.17 -16.80
N PRO A 179 6.75 43.94 -18.12
CA PRO A 179 8.02 44.05 -18.84
C PRO A 179 8.55 45.48 -18.99
N ASP A 180 7.73 46.49 -18.70
CA ASP A 180 8.10 47.92 -18.76
C ASP A 180 8.85 48.40 -17.49
N GLU A 181 8.91 47.59 -16.42
CA GLU A 181 9.74 47.83 -15.25
C GLU A 181 11.06 47.05 -15.39
N ASP A 182 12.22 47.71 -15.18
CA ASP A 182 13.52 47.05 -15.24
C ASP A 182 13.56 45.86 -14.26
N LEU A 183 13.70 44.64 -14.79
CA LEU A 183 13.84 43.43 -13.97
C LEU A 183 15.05 43.57 -13.03
N PRO A 184 14.94 43.20 -11.75
CA PRO A 184 16.09 43.09 -10.88
C PRO A 184 17.13 42.16 -11.52
N ALA A 185 18.37 42.65 -11.67
CA ALA A 185 19.44 41.91 -12.35
C ALA A 185 19.77 40.55 -11.70
N ASP A 186 19.37 40.37 -10.43
CA ASP A 186 19.57 39.17 -9.61
C ASP A 186 18.32 38.28 -9.49
N LEU A 187 17.19 38.62 -10.10
CA LEU A 187 15.94 37.86 -9.96
C LEU A 187 16.12 36.37 -10.28
N ILE A 188 16.68 36.07 -11.45
CA ILE A 188 16.91 34.68 -11.91
C ILE A 188 17.83 33.94 -10.93
N VAL A 189 18.88 34.60 -10.45
CA VAL A 189 19.85 34.02 -9.50
C VAL A 189 19.15 33.71 -8.17
N SER A 190 18.40 34.67 -7.63
CA SER A 190 17.67 34.51 -6.36
C SER A 190 16.62 33.40 -6.42
N VAL A 191 15.94 33.25 -7.55
CA VAL A 191 14.98 32.16 -7.77
C VAL A 191 15.69 30.82 -7.86
N ALA A 192 16.79 30.74 -8.61
CA ALA A 192 17.59 29.52 -8.70
C ALA A 192 18.14 29.08 -7.33
N GLU A 193 18.62 30.02 -6.51
CA GLU A 193 19.08 29.75 -5.14
C GLU A 193 17.97 29.21 -4.23
N GLN A 194 16.74 29.67 -4.40
CA GLN A 194 15.60 29.16 -3.65
C GLN A 194 15.14 27.76 -4.13
N VAL A 195 15.24 27.49 -5.43
CA VAL A 195 14.80 26.24 -6.04
C VAL A 195 15.79 25.10 -5.80
N ALA A 196 17.09 25.40 -5.75
CA ALA A 196 18.15 24.40 -5.62
C ALA A 196 18.01 23.48 -4.38
N PRO A 197 17.67 23.96 -3.18
CA PRO A 197 17.40 23.11 -2.02
C PRO A 197 16.25 22.12 -2.24
N VAL A 198 15.18 22.56 -2.92
CA VAL A 198 14.01 21.70 -3.22
C VAL A 198 14.39 20.63 -4.23
N ALA A 199 15.11 20.99 -5.29
CA ALA A 199 15.61 20.04 -6.28
C ALA A 199 16.52 18.98 -5.65
N SER A 200 17.44 19.40 -4.76
CA SER A 200 18.30 18.48 -4.02
C SER A 200 17.50 17.57 -3.07
N ALA A 201 16.48 18.09 -2.39
CA ALA A 201 15.63 17.31 -1.49
C ALA A 201 14.83 16.25 -2.25
N ILE A 202 14.25 16.61 -3.40
CA ILE A 202 13.54 15.66 -4.28
C ILE A 202 14.49 14.58 -4.78
N ALA A 203 15.70 14.93 -5.24
CA ALA A 203 16.68 13.97 -5.73
C ALA A 203 17.12 12.99 -4.63
N GLN A 204 17.34 13.48 -3.40
CA GLN A 204 17.67 12.63 -2.25
C GLN A 204 16.51 11.71 -1.86
N HIS A 205 15.27 12.19 -1.93
CA HIS A 205 14.07 11.41 -1.65
C HIS A 205 13.82 10.33 -2.71
N LEU A 206 14.11 10.60 -3.98
CA LEU A 206 14.08 9.61 -5.06
C LEU A 206 15.15 8.52 -4.88
N ALA A 207 16.31 8.86 -4.31
CA ALA A 207 17.41 7.95 -4.03
C ALA A 207 17.19 7.08 -2.76
N ASP A 208 15.93 6.71 -2.46
CA ASP A 208 15.57 5.91 -1.29
C ASP A 208 15.73 4.40 -1.48
N GLY A 209 16.19 3.98 -2.66
CA GLY A 209 16.40 2.57 -3.00
C GLY A 209 15.09 1.77 -3.08
N HIS A 210 13.94 2.39 -3.35
CA HIS A 210 12.63 1.75 -3.43
C HIS A 210 12.17 1.10 -2.11
N ARG A 211 12.68 1.56 -0.97
CA ARG A 211 12.41 0.97 0.34
C ARG A 211 10.92 1.00 0.72
N GLY A 212 10.21 2.09 0.40
CA GLY A 212 8.79 2.23 0.75
C GLY A 212 7.90 1.34 -0.11
N GLU A 213 8.20 1.22 -1.41
CA GLU A 213 7.55 0.29 -2.34
C GLU A 213 7.76 -1.16 -1.87
N ARG A 214 9.00 -1.54 -1.53
CA ARG A 214 9.31 -2.87 -0.96
C ARG A 214 8.62 -3.12 0.37
N LEU A 215 8.56 -2.13 1.25
CA LEU A 215 7.85 -2.26 2.52
C LEU A 215 6.34 -2.43 2.31
N ARG A 216 5.77 -1.81 1.28
CA ARG A 216 4.35 -1.94 0.96
C ARG A 216 4.06 -3.31 0.33
N GLU A 217 4.81 -3.69 -0.70
CA GLU A 217 4.55 -4.87 -1.51
C GLU A 217 5.12 -6.15 -0.90
N GLY A 218 6.20 -6.05 -0.12
CA GLY A 218 6.95 -7.17 0.45
C GLY A 218 8.28 -7.40 -0.27
N LEU A 219 9.30 -7.79 0.49
CA LEU A 219 10.60 -8.18 -0.06
C LEU A 219 10.43 -9.47 -0.89
N SER A 220 10.68 -9.40 -2.19
CA SER A 220 10.56 -10.58 -3.06
C SER A 220 11.73 -11.54 -2.84
N VAL A 221 11.43 -12.77 -2.40
CA VAL A 221 12.41 -13.82 -2.14
C VAL A 221 12.21 -14.99 -3.10
N ALA A 222 13.22 -15.27 -3.92
CA ALA A 222 13.23 -16.42 -4.83
C ALA A 222 14.08 -17.56 -4.28
N ILE A 223 13.50 -18.75 -4.17
CA ILE A 223 14.25 -19.98 -3.82
C ILE A 223 14.81 -20.59 -5.11
N LEU A 224 16.12 -20.78 -5.18
CA LEU A 224 16.83 -21.32 -6.36
C LEU A 224 17.64 -22.56 -5.99
N GLY A 225 18.12 -23.29 -6.99
CA GLY A 225 18.99 -24.45 -6.80
C GLY A 225 18.65 -25.66 -7.68
N PRO A 226 19.49 -26.70 -7.69
CA PRO A 226 19.33 -27.86 -8.54
C PRO A 226 18.11 -28.73 -8.17
N PRO A 227 17.68 -29.64 -9.07
CA PRO A 227 16.66 -30.64 -8.76
C PRO A 227 16.99 -31.41 -7.48
N ASN A 228 15.96 -31.76 -6.71
CA ASN A 228 16.07 -32.52 -5.46
C ASN A 228 16.86 -31.87 -4.31
N ALA A 229 17.32 -30.62 -4.42
CA ALA A 229 17.97 -29.89 -3.31
C ALA A 229 17.03 -29.60 -2.12
N GLY A 230 15.72 -29.82 -2.27
CA GLY A 230 14.72 -29.63 -1.22
C GLY A 230 14.04 -28.26 -1.22
N LYS A 231 14.07 -27.53 -2.34
CA LYS A 231 13.40 -26.22 -2.52
C LYS A 231 11.91 -26.23 -2.13
N SER A 232 11.13 -27.17 -2.67
CA SER A 232 9.69 -27.26 -2.35
C SER A 232 9.44 -27.62 -0.89
N SER A 233 10.31 -28.43 -0.28
CA SER A 233 10.23 -28.71 1.15
C SER A 233 10.50 -27.44 1.96
N LEU A 234 11.52 -26.64 1.58
CA LEU A 234 11.84 -25.38 2.24
C LEU A 234 10.68 -24.38 2.10
N PHE A 235 10.15 -24.21 0.89
CA PHE A 235 9.00 -23.35 0.63
C PHE A 235 7.83 -23.71 1.57
N ASN A 236 7.41 -24.98 1.58
CA ASN A 236 6.32 -25.42 2.44
C ASN A 236 6.62 -25.23 3.93
N ALA A 237 7.87 -25.47 4.36
CA ALA A 237 8.27 -25.29 5.75
C ALA A 237 8.21 -23.83 6.21
N LEU A 238 8.63 -22.88 5.36
CA LEU A 238 8.53 -21.45 5.63
C LEU A 238 7.07 -20.98 5.59
N SER A 239 6.31 -21.39 4.57
CA SER A 239 4.90 -21.04 4.41
C SER A 239 4.01 -21.55 5.54
N GLN A 240 4.32 -22.68 6.17
CA GLN A 240 3.54 -23.20 7.29
C GLN A 240 3.86 -22.54 8.64
N ARG A 241 5.07 -21.99 8.78
CA ARG A 241 5.53 -21.41 10.05
C ARG A 241 5.24 -19.92 10.18
N GLU A 242 5.34 -19.17 9.08
CA GLU A 242 5.41 -17.71 9.11
C GLU A 242 4.36 -17.00 8.21
N ALA A 243 3.40 -17.74 7.63
CA ALA A 243 2.39 -17.12 6.76
C ALA A 243 1.50 -16.15 7.54
N ALA A 244 1.43 -14.91 7.05
CA ALA A 244 0.70 -13.83 7.71
C ALA A 244 -0.82 -13.97 7.57
N ILE A 245 -1.31 -14.48 6.43
CA ILE A 245 -2.61 -15.10 6.13
C ILE A 245 -2.60 -15.32 4.60
N VAL A 246 -3.04 -16.48 4.11
CA VAL A 246 -3.25 -16.63 2.65
C VAL A 246 -4.45 -15.79 2.28
N SER A 247 -4.25 -14.73 1.48
CA SER A 247 -5.36 -13.91 1.00
C SER A 247 -6.41 -14.79 0.30
N PRO A 248 -7.70 -14.72 0.70
CA PRO A 248 -8.77 -15.50 0.10
C PRO A 248 -9.31 -14.88 -1.19
N HIS A 249 -8.59 -13.96 -1.85
CA HIS A 249 -9.03 -13.43 -3.14
C HIS A 249 -9.05 -14.54 -4.20
N GLU A 250 -10.23 -15.16 -4.36
CA GLU A 250 -10.60 -15.99 -5.48
C GLU A 250 -10.42 -15.18 -6.77
N GLY A 251 -9.27 -15.36 -7.45
CA GLY A 251 -8.97 -14.58 -8.65
C GLY A 251 -7.70 -14.96 -9.43
N THR A 252 -6.71 -15.62 -8.84
CA THR A 252 -5.50 -16.06 -9.58
C THR A 252 -5.35 -17.57 -9.58
N THR A 253 -6.42 -18.28 -9.93
CA THR A 253 -6.31 -19.67 -10.36
C THR A 253 -5.64 -19.74 -11.72
N ARG A 254 -4.29 -19.66 -11.77
CA ARG A 254 -3.40 -20.41 -12.71
C ARG A 254 -1.91 -20.01 -12.74
N ASP A 255 -1.46 -19.01 -11.99
CA ASP A 255 -0.06 -18.54 -12.08
C ASP A 255 0.59 -18.43 -10.69
N VAL A 256 1.71 -19.14 -10.50
CA VAL A 256 2.71 -19.09 -9.40
C VAL A 256 2.16 -18.90 -7.97
N LEU A 257 2.35 -19.92 -7.11
CA LEU A 257 2.09 -19.82 -5.67
C LEU A 257 3.13 -18.87 -5.03
N GLU A 258 2.77 -17.60 -4.87
CA GLU A 258 3.46 -16.66 -4.00
C GLU A 258 2.79 -16.71 -2.61
N VAL A 259 3.61 -16.72 -1.55
CA VAL A 259 3.12 -16.72 -0.17
C VAL A 259 3.68 -15.51 0.55
N ALA A 260 2.79 -14.68 1.08
CA ALA A 260 3.13 -13.58 1.97
C ALA A 260 3.47 -14.12 3.36
N LEU A 261 4.64 -13.74 3.86
CA LEU A 261 5.17 -14.11 5.16
C LEU A 261 5.38 -12.84 6.01
N ASP A 262 5.09 -12.94 7.30
CA ASP A 262 5.53 -11.95 8.29
C ASP A 262 6.81 -12.47 8.94
N LEU A 263 7.97 -11.96 8.49
CA LEU A 263 9.25 -12.31 9.09
C LEU A 263 9.69 -11.19 10.03
N ARG A 264 9.49 -11.41 11.34
CA ARG A 264 9.88 -10.49 12.42
C ARG A 264 9.30 -9.07 12.25
N GLY A 265 8.07 -8.97 11.75
CA GLY A 265 7.37 -7.71 11.52
C GLY A 265 7.59 -7.11 10.14
N TYR A 266 8.29 -7.79 9.23
CA TYR A 266 8.55 -7.34 7.86
C TYR A 266 7.87 -8.23 6.82
N PRO A 267 7.27 -7.64 5.77
CA PRO A 267 6.59 -8.39 4.73
C PRO A 267 7.59 -9.03 3.78
N VAL A 268 7.44 -10.32 3.54
CA VAL A 268 8.27 -11.10 2.62
C VAL A 268 7.38 -11.89 1.67
N LEU A 269 7.58 -11.72 0.36
CA LEU A 269 6.89 -12.47 -0.67
C LEU A 269 7.77 -13.63 -1.12
N LEU A 270 7.44 -14.84 -0.69
CA LEU A 270 8.17 -16.04 -1.08
C LEU A 270 7.60 -16.60 -2.38
N ALA A 271 8.42 -16.64 -3.44
CA ALA A 271 8.02 -17.20 -4.73
C ALA A 271 8.45 -18.66 -4.90
N ASP A 272 7.51 -19.55 -5.23
CA ASP A 272 7.83 -20.94 -5.58
C ASP A 272 8.33 -21.04 -7.03
N THR A 273 9.65 -21.17 -7.20
CA THR A 273 10.24 -21.46 -8.52
C THR A 273 10.09 -22.93 -8.93
N ALA A 274 9.70 -23.82 -8.02
CA ALA A 274 9.61 -25.26 -8.25
C ALA A 274 8.22 -25.73 -8.73
N GLY A 275 7.14 -25.00 -8.39
CA GLY A 275 5.77 -25.26 -8.85
C GLY A 275 5.57 -25.16 -10.37
N LEU A 276 6.45 -24.44 -11.06
CA LEU A 276 6.46 -24.30 -12.53
C LEU A 276 6.75 -25.60 -13.29
N ARG A 277 7.12 -26.69 -12.59
CA ARG A 277 7.40 -28.02 -13.19
C ARG A 277 6.23 -29.00 -13.15
N ARG A 278 5.08 -28.65 -12.54
CA ARG A 278 3.97 -29.62 -12.33
C ARG A 278 2.96 -29.72 -13.49
N THR A 279 3.16 -29.02 -14.60
CA THR A 279 2.33 -29.17 -15.81
C THR A 279 3.10 -29.92 -16.90
N ARG A 280 2.61 -31.12 -17.24
CA ARG A 280 3.16 -31.97 -18.31
C ARG A 280 2.91 -31.31 -19.68
N ASN A 281 3.95 -31.37 -20.54
CA ASN A 281 4.06 -30.99 -21.96
C ASN A 281 4.23 -29.50 -22.31
N GLU A 282 5.25 -29.23 -23.13
CA GLU A 282 5.62 -28.04 -23.94
C GLU A 282 5.69 -26.65 -23.25
N ILE A 283 5.13 -26.51 -22.04
CA ILE A 283 5.12 -25.30 -21.21
C ILE A 283 6.42 -25.16 -20.37
N GLU A 284 7.26 -26.21 -20.30
CA GLU A 284 8.46 -26.26 -19.44
C GLU A 284 9.52 -25.21 -19.77
N ALA A 285 9.78 -24.92 -21.05
CA ALA A 285 10.82 -23.96 -21.42
C ALA A 285 10.43 -22.51 -21.07
N GLU A 286 9.15 -22.17 -21.25
CA GLU A 286 8.62 -20.86 -20.86
C GLU A 286 8.47 -20.76 -19.33
N GLY A 287 8.11 -21.86 -18.65
CA GLY A 287 8.09 -21.95 -17.20
C GLY A 287 9.47 -21.73 -16.56
N VAL A 288 10.54 -22.32 -17.13
CA VAL A 288 11.93 -22.10 -16.69
C VAL A 288 12.37 -20.66 -16.97
N ARG A 289 12.14 -20.11 -18.17
CA ARG A 289 12.47 -18.70 -18.49
C ARG A 289 11.71 -17.70 -17.61
N ARG A 290 10.47 -18.00 -17.20
CA ARG A 290 9.70 -17.16 -16.28
C ARG A 290 10.20 -17.27 -14.84
N ALA A 291 10.59 -18.46 -14.39
CA ALA A 291 11.24 -18.66 -13.10
C ALA A 291 12.57 -17.88 -13.03
N GLU A 292 13.37 -17.96 -14.09
CA GLU A 292 14.65 -17.26 -14.21
C GLU A 292 14.47 -15.75 -14.24
N ARG A 293 13.55 -15.21 -15.07
CA ARG A 293 13.26 -13.77 -15.08
C ARG A 293 12.72 -13.24 -13.75
N ARG A 294 11.84 -13.98 -13.07
CA ARG A 294 11.38 -13.59 -11.72
C ARG A 294 12.50 -13.63 -10.70
N ALA A 295 13.35 -14.66 -10.77
CA ALA A 295 14.51 -14.76 -9.90
C ALA A 295 15.53 -13.64 -10.15
N GLU A 296 15.68 -13.18 -11.39
CA GLU A 296 16.51 -12.02 -11.72
C GLU A 296 15.98 -10.72 -11.10
N GLY A 297 14.65 -10.56 -11.03
CA GLY A 297 13.97 -9.42 -10.44
C GLY A 297 13.73 -9.50 -8.92
N ALA A 298 14.06 -10.63 -8.27
CA ALA A 298 13.87 -10.80 -6.84
C ALA A 298 14.86 -9.92 -6.04
N ASP A 299 14.38 -9.32 -4.95
CA ASP A 299 15.23 -8.53 -4.05
C ASP A 299 16.26 -9.41 -3.32
N LEU A 300 15.90 -10.66 -3.06
CA LEU A 300 16.76 -11.66 -2.44
C LEU A 300 16.60 -13.03 -3.12
N ARG A 301 17.74 -13.69 -3.38
CA ARG A 301 17.77 -15.06 -3.90
C ARG A 301 18.39 -15.99 -2.88
N VAL A 302 17.71 -17.10 -2.61
CA VAL A 302 18.16 -18.15 -1.67
C VAL A 302 18.51 -19.39 -2.47
N PHE A 303 19.81 -19.65 -2.66
CA PHE A 303 20.30 -20.83 -3.37
C PHE A 303 20.40 -22.03 -2.44
N VAL A 304 19.63 -23.06 -2.74
CA VAL A 304 19.57 -24.31 -1.96
C VAL A 304 20.42 -25.38 -2.63
N LEU A 305 21.42 -25.87 -1.92
CA LEU A 305 22.26 -27.00 -2.28
C LEU A 305 21.92 -28.21 -1.41
N ASP A 306 22.17 -29.41 -1.94
CA ASP A 306 22.11 -30.66 -1.19
C ASP A 306 23.44 -30.91 -0.49
N ALA A 307 23.46 -31.12 0.83
CA ALA A 307 24.66 -31.34 1.62
C ALA A 307 25.54 -32.49 1.11
N GLU A 308 24.95 -33.58 0.59
CA GLU A 308 25.72 -34.71 0.07
C GLU A 308 26.33 -34.46 -1.30
N ARG A 309 25.80 -33.47 -2.04
CA ARG A 309 26.17 -33.17 -3.43
C ARG A 309 26.62 -31.73 -3.64
N ALA A 310 26.89 -31.00 -2.56
CA ALA A 310 27.09 -29.55 -2.61
C ALA A 310 28.27 -29.18 -3.53
N TRP A 311 29.36 -29.96 -3.49
CA TRP A 311 30.51 -29.79 -4.37
C TRP A 311 30.21 -29.95 -5.87
N GLU A 312 29.36 -30.92 -6.22
CA GLU A 312 28.93 -31.13 -7.62
C GLU A 312 28.04 -29.98 -8.10
N GLN A 313 27.27 -29.39 -7.19
CA GLN A 313 26.28 -28.37 -7.48
C GLN A 313 26.84 -26.94 -7.43
N LEU A 314 27.98 -26.76 -6.74
CA LEU A 314 28.63 -25.48 -6.52
C LEU A 314 29.03 -24.74 -7.82
N PRO A 315 29.62 -25.38 -8.85
CA PRO A 315 29.98 -24.68 -10.09
C PRO A 315 28.79 -24.00 -10.76
N SER A 316 27.63 -24.67 -10.78
CA SER A 316 26.39 -24.12 -11.33
C SER A 316 25.86 -22.92 -10.53
N LEU A 317 26.10 -22.90 -9.21
CA LEU A 317 25.76 -21.78 -8.34
C LEU A 317 26.69 -20.59 -8.56
N LEU A 318 28.00 -20.81 -8.64
CA LEU A 318 28.99 -19.73 -8.81
C LEU A 318 28.76 -18.91 -10.09
N ASN A 319 28.24 -19.55 -11.15
CA ASN A 319 27.88 -18.87 -12.40
C ASN A 319 26.65 -17.95 -12.28
N LEU A 320 25.77 -18.20 -11.29
CA LEU A 320 24.49 -17.52 -11.13
C LEU A 320 24.46 -16.56 -9.92
N LYS A 321 25.35 -16.77 -8.95
CA LYS A 321 25.38 -16.04 -7.68
C LYS A 321 25.82 -14.58 -7.89
N LYS A 322 25.12 -13.68 -7.21
CA LYS A 322 25.45 -12.27 -6.96
C LYS A 322 25.80 -12.11 -5.48
N ASP A 323 26.46 -11.01 -5.12
CA ASP A 323 26.96 -10.78 -3.76
C ASP A 323 25.87 -10.82 -2.69
N ARG A 324 24.66 -10.34 -3.02
CA ARG A 324 23.50 -10.25 -2.10
C ARG A 324 22.77 -11.57 -1.87
N ASP A 325 23.12 -12.64 -2.58
CA ASP A 325 22.39 -13.91 -2.46
C ASP A 325 22.80 -14.71 -1.22
N LEU A 326 21.83 -15.40 -0.64
CA LEU A 326 22.06 -16.37 0.42
C LEU A 326 22.29 -17.77 -0.16
N VAL A 327 23.26 -18.48 0.42
CA VAL A 327 23.52 -19.89 0.10
C VAL A 327 23.11 -20.75 1.29
N LEU A 328 22.34 -21.79 0.99
CA LEU A 328 21.73 -22.70 1.94
C LEU A 328 22.19 -24.12 1.61
N VAL A 329 22.78 -24.83 2.56
CA VAL A 329 23.14 -26.24 2.42
C VAL A 329 22.12 -27.07 3.20
N ASN A 330 21.19 -27.67 2.46
CA ASN A 330 20.07 -28.44 3.01
C ASN A 330 20.42 -29.92 3.17
N LYS A 331 19.61 -30.64 3.97
CA LYS A 331 19.74 -32.08 4.26
C LYS A 331 20.97 -32.45 5.09
N ILE A 332 21.40 -31.56 5.98
CA ILE A 332 22.53 -31.85 6.88
C ILE A 332 22.28 -33.07 7.79
N ASP A 333 21.02 -33.47 7.98
CA ASP A 333 20.65 -34.71 8.68
C ASP A 333 21.19 -35.98 7.99
N LEU A 334 21.45 -35.94 6.68
CA LEU A 334 22.01 -37.06 5.93
C LEU A 334 23.54 -37.17 6.05
N LEU A 335 24.21 -36.17 6.63
CA LEU A 335 25.66 -36.23 6.80
C LEU A 335 26.08 -37.25 7.87
N ALA A 336 25.17 -37.65 8.78
CA ALA A 336 25.40 -38.69 9.78
C ALA A 336 26.71 -38.52 10.59
N GLY A 337 27.06 -37.28 10.95
CA GLY A 337 28.28 -36.94 11.68
C GLY A 337 29.50 -36.62 10.82
N ARG A 338 29.41 -36.74 9.49
CA ARG A 338 30.42 -36.17 8.56
C ARG A 338 30.47 -34.64 8.71
N PRO A 339 31.65 -34.01 8.52
CA PRO A 339 31.75 -32.56 8.52
C PRO A 339 30.91 -31.93 7.40
N LEU A 340 30.48 -30.69 7.61
CA LEU A 340 29.84 -29.89 6.56
C LEU A 340 30.82 -29.69 5.37
N PRO A 341 30.31 -29.57 4.13
CA PRO A 341 31.16 -29.32 2.98
C PRO A 341 31.82 -27.94 3.08
N ASP A 342 33.12 -27.87 2.84
CA ASP A 342 33.87 -26.61 2.81
C ASP A 342 33.75 -25.93 1.44
N LEU A 343 32.66 -25.22 1.18
CA LEU A 343 32.41 -24.67 -0.16
C LEU A 343 33.31 -23.49 -0.55
N GLY A 344 34.16 -22.97 0.36
CA GLY A 344 34.95 -21.76 0.11
C GLY A 344 34.12 -20.46 0.05
N LEU A 345 32.87 -20.49 0.52
CA LEU A 345 32.00 -19.32 0.66
C LEU A 345 31.06 -19.47 1.88
N PRO A 346 30.51 -18.37 2.41
CA PRO A 346 29.52 -18.42 3.49
C PRO A 346 28.23 -19.14 3.07
N PHE A 347 27.73 -20.04 3.91
CA PHE A 347 26.44 -20.69 3.73
C PHE A 347 25.75 -20.95 5.07
N LEU A 348 24.43 -21.14 5.03
CA LEU A 348 23.62 -21.56 6.17
C LEU A 348 23.36 -23.09 6.11
N PRO A 349 23.81 -23.88 7.09
CA PRO A 349 23.50 -25.31 7.15
C PRO A 349 22.09 -25.53 7.69
N VAL A 350 21.26 -26.28 6.96
CA VAL A 350 19.88 -26.58 7.40
C VAL A 350 19.48 -28.03 7.15
N SER A 351 18.55 -28.50 7.96
CA SER A 351 17.72 -29.65 7.61
C SER A 351 16.27 -29.20 7.68
N VAL A 352 15.65 -29.05 6.50
CA VAL A 352 14.21 -28.77 6.42
C VAL A 352 13.38 -29.88 7.09
N ARG A 353 13.88 -31.12 7.06
CA ARG A 353 13.19 -32.28 7.64
C ARG A 353 13.15 -32.25 9.16
N SER A 354 14.28 -31.98 9.83
CA SER A 354 14.32 -31.88 11.29
C SER A 354 13.93 -30.49 11.80
N GLY A 355 13.98 -29.48 10.94
CA GLY A 355 13.81 -28.07 11.28
C GLY A 355 15.08 -27.38 11.79
N THR A 356 16.21 -28.09 11.86
CA THR A 356 17.50 -27.52 12.29
C THR A 356 17.96 -26.42 11.34
N GLY A 357 18.34 -25.26 11.88
CA GLY A 357 18.85 -24.11 11.13
C GLY A 357 17.77 -23.28 10.41
N LEU A 358 16.49 -23.68 10.46
CA LEU A 358 15.41 -22.89 9.83
C LEU A 358 15.20 -21.54 10.51
N ASN A 359 15.35 -21.47 11.85
CA ASN A 359 15.23 -20.21 12.56
C ASN A 359 16.35 -19.24 12.17
N ASP A 360 17.60 -19.72 12.02
CA ASP A 360 18.73 -18.90 11.59
C ASP A 360 18.51 -18.35 10.16
N LEU A 361 17.89 -19.15 9.29
CA LEU A 361 17.48 -18.69 7.96
C LEU A 361 16.41 -17.59 8.05
N VAL A 362 15.39 -17.77 8.90
CA VAL A 362 14.33 -16.76 9.10
C VAL A 362 14.93 -15.46 9.65
N GLU A 363 15.79 -15.53 10.67
CA GLU A 363 16.49 -14.36 11.20
C GLU A 363 17.31 -13.67 10.10
N ARG A 364 18.04 -14.44 9.30
CA ARG A 364 18.88 -13.85 8.25
C ARG A 364 18.06 -13.16 7.17
N ILE A 365 16.92 -13.71 6.77
CA ILE A 365 16.02 -13.06 5.81
C ILE A 365 15.41 -11.81 6.43
N ALA A 366 14.98 -11.89 7.69
CA ALA A 366 14.42 -10.75 8.42
C ALA A 366 15.42 -9.59 8.58
N GLU A 367 16.70 -9.88 8.87
CA GLU A 367 17.77 -8.87 8.91
C GLU A 367 17.93 -8.15 7.56
N ILE A 368 17.92 -8.90 6.45
CA ILE A 368 18.02 -8.34 5.10
C ILE A 368 16.79 -7.49 4.79
N ALA A 369 15.60 -7.98 5.14
CA ALA A 369 14.34 -7.24 5.01
C ALA A 369 14.41 -5.90 5.77
N ALA A 370 14.83 -5.92 7.03
CA ALA A 370 14.99 -4.72 7.84
C ALA A 370 15.98 -3.74 7.20
N GLN A 371 17.17 -4.20 6.81
CA GLN A 371 18.18 -3.33 6.18
C GLN A 371 17.70 -2.72 4.85
N THR A 372 16.82 -3.41 4.14
CA THR A 372 16.34 -2.99 2.81
C THR A 372 15.11 -2.07 2.90
N MET A 373 14.30 -2.20 3.95
CA MET A 373 12.99 -1.55 4.07
C MET A 373 12.91 -0.50 5.18
N ASP A 374 13.81 -0.53 6.18
CA ASP A 374 13.68 0.35 7.33
C ASP A 374 13.94 1.83 6.98
N SER A 375 13.11 2.69 7.55
CA SER A 375 13.12 4.13 7.31
C SER A 375 13.76 4.84 8.50
N LEU A 376 14.92 5.48 8.28
CA LEU A 376 15.58 6.34 9.28
C LEU A 376 14.82 7.66 9.51
N GLY A 377 13.51 7.62 9.74
CA GLY A 377 12.68 8.77 10.12
C GLY A 377 12.12 9.64 8.98
N SER A 378 12.56 9.47 7.73
CA SER A 378 11.94 10.15 6.58
C SER A 378 10.72 9.39 6.07
N PRO A 379 9.63 10.07 5.68
CA PRO A 379 8.56 9.46 4.90
C PRO A 379 9.15 8.72 3.68
N ALA A 380 8.64 7.54 3.36
CA ALA A 380 9.13 6.73 2.25
C ALA A 380 8.19 6.81 1.03
N LEU A 381 8.73 6.66 -0.17
CA LEU A 381 7.94 6.53 -1.39
C LEU A 381 7.29 5.16 -1.43
N THR A 382 5.96 5.10 -1.28
CA THR A 382 5.22 3.84 -1.17
C THR A 382 4.62 3.37 -2.49
N ARG A 383 4.52 4.24 -3.49
CA ARG A 383 3.84 3.98 -4.77
C ARG A 383 4.69 4.43 -5.95
N ALA A 384 4.70 3.62 -7.02
CA ALA A 384 5.34 3.97 -8.28
C ALA A 384 4.83 5.28 -8.89
N ARG A 385 3.54 5.63 -8.69
CA ARG A 385 2.99 6.91 -9.17
C ARG A 385 3.63 8.13 -8.49
N HIS A 386 3.96 8.02 -7.20
CA HIS A 386 4.61 9.12 -6.47
C HIS A 386 6.00 9.34 -7.06
N ARG A 387 6.74 8.24 -7.27
CA ARG A 387 8.05 8.25 -7.89
C ARG A 387 8.04 8.86 -9.28
N ALA A 388 7.16 8.37 -10.17
CA ALA A 388 7.05 8.90 -11.53
C ALA A 388 6.78 10.41 -11.54
N ALA A 389 5.86 10.89 -10.70
CA ALA A 389 5.58 12.33 -10.57
C ALA A 389 6.78 13.12 -10.03
N LEU A 390 7.54 12.57 -9.08
CA LEU A 390 8.76 13.20 -8.58
C LEU A 390 9.91 13.17 -9.58
N GLU A 391 10.03 12.12 -10.41
CA GLU A 391 10.99 12.06 -11.51
C GLU A 391 10.68 13.12 -12.56
N GLU A 392 9.40 13.31 -12.91
CA GLU A 392 8.96 14.41 -13.77
C GLU A 392 9.28 15.78 -13.16
N ALA A 393 9.02 15.98 -11.86
CA ALA A 393 9.36 17.21 -11.16
C ALA A 393 10.89 17.43 -11.15
N ALA A 394 11.68 16.41 -10.85
CA ALA A 394 13.14 16.48 -10.84
C ALA A 394 13.71 16.80 -12.22
N ALA A 395 13.14 16.21 -13.29
CA ALA A 395 13.53 16.52 -14.65
C ALA A 395 13.22 17.98 -15.04
N ALA A 396 12.08 18.51 -14.62
CA ALA A 396 11.73 19.91 -14.84
C ALA A 396 12.65 20.87 -14.07
N LEU A 397 12.90 20.59 -12.79
CA LEU A 397 13.84 21.36 -11.98
C LEU A 397 15.29 21.26 -12.49
N GLY A 398 15.67 20.13 -13.06
CA GLY A 398 16.99 19.96 -13.68
C GLY A 398 17.19 20.87 -14.90
N ARG A 399 16.15 21.05 -15.73
CA ARG A 399 16.18 22.01 -16.86
C ARG A 399 16.20 23.45 -16.36
N SER A 400 15.42 23.74 -15.32
CA SER A 400 15.27 25.08 -14.74
C SER A 400 16.60 25.68 -14.27
N VAL A 401 17.51 24.87 -13.72
CA VAL A 401 18.85 25.31 -13.28
C VAL A 401 19.72 25.82 -14.43
N THR A 402 19.49 25.36 -15.66
CA THR A 402 20.26 25.77 -16.85
C THR A 402 19.58 26.85 -17.67
N ALA A 403 18.31 27.16 -17.36
CA ALA A 403 17.54 28.16 -18.07
C ALA A 403 18.08 29.56 -17.77
N ARG A 404 18.26 30.36 -18.83
CA ARG A 404 18.63 31.78 -18.73
C ARG A 404 17.47 32.72 -19.06
N ASP A 405 16.40 32.16 -19.59
CA ASP A 405 15.19 32.87 -19.97
C ASP A 405 14.15 32.74 -18.83
N PRO A 406 13.62 33.86 -18.31
CA PRO A 406 12.67 33.84 -17.19
C PRO A 406 11.35 33.13 -17.55
N GLU A 407 10.90 33.18 -18.81
CA GLU A 407 9.68 32.50 -19.24
C GLU A 407 9.86 30.97 -19.25
N LEU A 408 10.99 30.49 -19.76
CA LEU A 408 11.33 29.07 -19.74
C LEU A 408 11.50 28.56 -18.30
N LEU A 409 12.13 29.36 -17.45
CA LEU A 409 12.28 29.05 -16.03
C LEU A 409 10.90 28.96 -15.34
N ALA A 410 10.00 29.91 -15.61
CA ALA A 410 8.64 29.90 -15.07
C ALA A 410 7.85 28.66 -15.53
N GLU A 411 7.96 28.27 -16.80
CA GLU A 411 7.29 27.07 -17.31
C GLU A 411 7.83 25.78 -16.67
N ASP A 412 9.15 25.63 -16.51
CA ASP A 412 9.71 24.46 -15.83
C ASP A 412 9.29 24.39 -14.35
N LEU A 413 9.18 25.52 -13.65
CA LEU A 413 8.63 25.55 -12.29
C LEU A 413 7.14 25.19 -12.26
N ARG A 414 6.35 25.67 -13.23
CA ARG A 414 4.92 25.32 -13.37
C ARG A 414 4.73 23.82 -13.58
N LEU A 415 5.56 23.20 -14.42
CA LEU A 415 5.56 21.75 -14.65
C LEU A 415 5.92 20.99 -13.37
N ALA A 416 6.93 21.43 -12.62
CA ALA A 416 7.31 20.81 -11.35
C ALA A 416 6.18 20.90 -10.29
N VAL A 417 5.56 22.07 -10.13
CA VAL A 417 4.43 22.27 -9.21
C VAL A 417 3.23 21.40 -9.61
N ARG A 418 2.90 21.32 -10.90
CA ARG A 418 1.82 20.45 -11.40
C ARG A 418 2.12 18.98 -11.10
N ALA A 419 3.35 18.53 -11.31
CA ALA A 419 3.75 17.16 -11.03
C ALA A 419 3.60 16.81 -9.54
N LEU A 420 4.03 17.70 -8.63
CA LEU A 420 3.80 17.55 -7.18
C LEU A 420 2.30 17.58 -6.81
N GLY A 421 1.53 18.46 -7.46
CA GLY A 421 0.08 18.59 -7.26
C GLY A 421 -0.70 17.31 -7.58
N ARG A 422 -0.26 16.53 -8.58
CA ARG A 422 -0.85 15.21 -8.90
C ARG A 422 -0.61 14.17 -7.80
N ILE A 423 0.44 14.32 -6.98
CA ILE A 423 0.74 13.37 -5.90
C ILE A 423 -0.29 13.52 -4.77
N THR A 424 -0.48 14.75 -4.30
CA THR A 424 -1.43 15.10 -3.23
C THR A 424 -2.88 15.16 -3.70
N GLY A 425 -3.08 15.14 -5.01
CA GLY A 425 -4.38 15.13 -5.66
C GLY A 425 -5.04 16.50 -5.80
N ARG A 426 -4.25 17.57 -5.79
CA ARG A 426 -4.70 18.94 -6.02
C ARG A 426 -4.89 19.27 -7.51
N VAL A 427 -4.33 18.45 -8.42
CA VAL A 427 -4.35 18.68 -9.87
C VAL A 427 -4.52 17.35 -10.63
N ASP A 428 -5.29 17.35 -11.72
CA ASP A 428 -5.46 16.27 -12.71
C ASP A 428 -5.61 14.85 -12.11
N VAL A 429 -6.69 14.62 -11.36
CA VAL A 429 -6.91 13.34 -10.65
C VAL A 429 -8.07 12.50 -11.15
N GLU A 430 -8.95 12.98 -12.03
CA GLU A 430 -10.21 12.28 -12.32
C GLU A 430 -10.03 10.80 -12.67
N ASP A 431 -9.12 10.48 -13.59
CA ASP A 431 -8.86 9.08 -14.04
C ASP A 431 -8.16 8.21 -12.97
N LEU A 432 -7.41 8.84 -12.06
CA LEU A 432 -6.70 8.16 -10.97
C LEU A 432 -7.64 7.79 -9.83
N LEU A 433 -8.62 8.65 -9.54
CA LEU A 433 -9.56 8.46 -8.44
C LEU A 433 -10.35 7.16 -8.63
N GLU A 434 -10.87 6.90 -9.84
CA GLU A 434 -11.64 5.68 -10.10
C GLU A 434 -10.83 4.42 -9.78
N ARG A 435 -9.57 4.35 -10.23
CA ARG A 435 -8.71 3.18 -10.00
C ARG A 435 -8.37 2.99 -8.51
N ILE A 436 -8.04 4.08 -7.82
CA ILE A 436 -7.66 4.02 -6.41
C ILE A 436 -8.85 3.59 -5.55
N PHE A 437 -10.05 4.15 -5.79
CA PHE A 437 -11.22 3.83 -4.97
C PHE A 437 -11.81 2.44 -5.24
N LEU A 438 -11.60 1.88 -6.43
CA LEU A 438 -11.95 0.49 -6.74
C LEU A 438 -11.12 -0.54 -5.94
N GLU A 439 -9.93 -0.18 -5.44
CA GLU A 439 -9.13 -1.05 -4.56
C GLU A 439 -9.69 -1.13 -3.13
N PHE A 440 -10.61 -0.24 -2.75
CA PHE A 440 -11.21 -0.23 -1.41
C PHE A 440 -12.38 -1.20 -1.29
N CYS A 441 -12.57 -1.73 -0.08
CA CYS A 441 -13.78 -2.48 0.24
C CYS A 441 -15.02 -1.57 0.27
N ILE A 442 -16.19 -2.13 -0.04
CA ILE A 442 -17.48 -1.49 0.21
C ILE A 442 -17.61 -1.15 1.71
N GLY A 443 -18.00 0.09 2.03
CA GLY A 443 -18.15 0.57 3.41
C GLY A 443 -16.99 1.40 3.96
N LYS A 444 -15.90 1.48 3.19
CA LYS A 444 -14.88 2.53 3.23
C LYS A 444 -14.96 3.28 1.90
#